data_AF-A0A0C2VHR9-F1
#
_entry.id   AF-A0A0C2VHR9-F1
#
_cell.length_a   1.000
_cell.length_b   1.000
_cell.length_c   1.000
_cell.angle_alpha   90.00
_cell.angle_beta   90.00
_cell.angle_gamma   90.00
#
_symmetry.space_group_name_H-M   'P 1'
#
loop_
_entity.id
_entity.type
_entity.pdbx_description
1 polymer ?
#
loop_
_entity_poly.entity_id
_entity_poly.type
_entity_poly.pdbx_seq_one_letter_code
_entity_poly.pdbx_strand_id
1 'polypeptide(L)'
;MSSADEAREMVDATGTRRRLQALLTNGYRAKDLVTSLGLHISCQRIIRSEKVSAVIRDSVAQLYRELEDQDQVGPSDLARERYRGLGYLPPMWWDSDIIDDPSAEPAGVRVYTKIRVEDGQGVSRYCRVLVDVVTETRAERVARMHRLGLSVDQIAVRIGTRARYVRRTLVELDVAHRRRSCPR
;
A
#
# COMPACT_ATOMS: atom_id res chain seq x y z
N MET A 1 9.29 -11.37 -32.64
CA MET A 1 8.73 -10.16 -32.00
C MET A 1 9.85 -9.57 -31.15
N SER A 2 10.29 -8.35 -31.48
CA SER A 2 11.57 -7.80 -31.04
C SER A 2 11.46 -7.21 -29.64
N SER A 3 12.41 -7.52 -28.75
CA SER A 3 12.53 -7.02 -27.36
C SER A 3 12.49 -5.47 -27.25
N ALA A 4 12.73 -4.75 -28.34
CA ALA A 4 12.59 -3.29 -28.42
C ALA A 4 11.13 -2.79 -28.46
N ASP A 5 10.17 -3.63 -28.85
CA ASP A 5 8.75 -3.26 -28.98
C ASP A 5 8.02 -3.35 -27.63
N GLU A 6 8.35 -4.35 -26.80
CA GLU A 6 7.88 -4.44 -25.40
C GLU A 6 8.31 -3.22 -24.56
N ALA A 7 9.48 -2.63 -24.85
CA ALA A 7 9.96 -1.45 -24.14
C ALA A 7 9.14 -0.17 -24.43
N ARG A 8 8.38 -0.15 -25.53
CA ARG A 8 7.50 0.97 -25.93
C ARG A 8 6.05 0.79 -25.51
N GLU A 9 5.68 -0.37 -24.95
CA GLU A 9 4.33 -0.61 -24.49
C GLU A 9 3.99 0.32 -23.31
N MET A 10 2.96 1.14 -23.51
CA MET A 10 2.46 2.06 -22.49
C MET A 10 1.37 1.36 -21.68
N VAL A 11 1.67 1.12 -20.41
CA VAL A 11 0.83 0.38 -19.46
C VAL A 11 0.22 1.31 -18.42
N ASP A 12 -0.83 0.86 -17.74
CA ASP A 12 -1.49 1.60 -16.66
C ASP A 12 -0.49 1.96 -15.54
N ALA A 13 -0.47 3.24 -15.14
CA ALA A 13 0.49 3.77 -14.18
C ALA A 13 0.03 3.63 -12.71
N THR A 14 -1.17 3.10 -12.44
CA THR A 14 -1.76 3.06 -11.09
C THR A 14 -0.83 2.38 -10.10
N GLY A 15 -0.34 1.18 -10.41
CA GLY A 15 0.56 0.46 -9.52
C GLY A 15 1.91 1.15 -9.35
N THR A 16 2.45 1.74 -10.41
CA THR A 16 3.70 2.53 -10.36
C THR A 16 3.52 3.75 -9.45
N ARG A 17 2.41 4.46 -9.61
CA ARG A 17 2.04 5.64 -8.80
C ARG A 17 1.92 5.27 -7.33
N ARG A 18 1.18 4.21 -7.01
CA ARG A 18 0.96 3.75 -5.62
C ARG A 18 2.28 3.35 -4.95
N ARG A 19 3.16 2.61 -5.64
CA ARG A 19 4.50 2.24 -5.12
C ARG A 19 5.38 3.45 -4.86
N LEU A 20 5.46 4.40 -5.79
CA LEU A 20 6.24 5.63 -5.57
C LEU A 20 5.68 6.45 -4.41
N GLN A 21 4.36 6.62 -4.34
CA GLN A 21 3.70 7.30 -3.22
C GLN A 21 4.02 6.62 -1.88
N ALA A 22 3.95 5.29 -1.84
CA ALA A 22 4.28 4.51 -0.66
C ALA A 22 5.73 4.72 -0.19
N LEU A 23 6.71 4.63 -1.10
CA LEU A 23 8.13 4.90 -0.78
C LEU A 23 8.31 6.35 -0.26
N LEU A 24 7.67 7.33 -0.89
CA LEU A 24 7.72 8.71 -0.45
C LEU A 24 7.16 8.88 0.98
N THR A 25 6.04 8.22 1.30
CA THR A 25 5.49 8.22 2.66
C THR A 25 6.27 7.38 3.66
N ASN A 26 7.20 6.55 3.21
CA ASN A 26 8.16 5.87 4.08
C ASN A 26 9.43 6.71 4.32
N GLY A 27 9.53 7.91 3.74
CA GLY A 27 10.62 8.85 3.99
C GLY A 27 11.71 8.89 2.91
N TYR A 28 11.55 8.17 1.81
CA TYR A 28 12.46 8.28 0.67
C TYR A 28 12.24 9.61 -0.05
N ARG A 29 13.33 10.25 -0.50
CA ARG A 29 13.23 11.53 -1.23
C ARG A 29 12.96 11.24 -2.70
N ALA A 30 12.07 12.03 -3.31
CA ALA A 30 11.73 11.91 -4.73
C ALA A 30 12.95 11.94 -5.66
N LYS A 31 13.96 12.77 -5.35
CA LYS A 31 15.21 12.88 -6.12
C LYS A 31 16.09 11.62 -6.01
N ASP A 32 16.09 10.99 -4.84
CA ASP A 32 16.92 9.80 -4.60
C ASP A 32 16.30 8.62 -5.35
N LEU A 33 14.96 8.48 -5.32
CA LEU A 33 14.24 7.45 -6.09
C LEU A 33 14.49 7.52 -7.59
N VAL A 34 14.37 8.71 -8.21
CA VAL A 34 14.62 8.84 -9.66
C VAL A 34 16.08 8.60 -10.02
N THR A 35 17.00 8.95 -9.12
CA THR A 35 18.44 8.68 -9.30
C THR A 35 18.71 7.17 -9.25
N SER A 36 18.16 6.46 -8.26
CA SER A 36 18.25 5.00 -8.16
C SER A 36 17.63 4.27 -9.36
N LEU A 37 16.59 4.84 -9.97
CA LEU A 37 15.94 4.30 -11.17
C LEU A 37 16.65 4.70 -12.48
N GLY A 38 17.67 5.55 -12.44
CA GLY A 38 18.34 6.08 -13.64
C GLY A 38 17.44 6.95 -14.52
N LEU A 39 16.40 7.58 -13.95
CA LEU A 39 15.40 8.34 -14.68
C LEU A 39 15.73 9.84 -14.69
N HIS A 40 15.65 10.45 -15.87
CA HIS A 40 15.79 11.91 -16.04
C HIS A 40 14.48 12.69 -15.85
N ILE A 41 13.37 11.99 -15.60
CA ILE A 41 12.05 12.60 -15.33
C ILE A 41 11.80 12.69 -13.83
N SER A 42 11.05 13.70 -13.40
CA SER A 42 10.70 13.84 -11.98
C SER A 42 9.71 12.76 -11.51
N CYS A 43 9.86 12.33 -10.27
CA CYS A 43 8.95 11.36 -9.63
C CYS A 43 7.50 11.85 -9.68
N GLN A 44 7.28 13.16 -9.48
CA GLN A 44 5.96 13.79 -9.54
C GLN A 44 5.34 13.73 -10.94
N ARG A 45 6.15 13.76 -12.00
CA ARG A 45 5.64 13.56 -13.37
C ARG A 45 5.11 12.14 -13.54
N ILE A 46 5.86 11.13 -13.08
CA ILE A 46 5.43 9.72 -13.13
C ILE A 46 4.14 9.52 -12.34
N ILE A 47 4.06 10.07 -11.12
CA ILE A 47 2.88 9.98 -10.27
C ILE A 47 1.63 10.57 -10.94
N ARG A 48 1.76 11.64 -11.73
CA ARG A 48 0.62 12.28 -12.40
C ARG A 48 0.23 11.64 -13.73
N SER A 49 1.09 10.81 -14.31
CA SER A 49 0.81 10.14 -15.57
C SER A 49 -0.27 9.06 -15.40
N GLU A 50 -1.13 8.91 -16.40
CA GLU A 50 -2.09 7.79 -16.50
C GLU A 50 -1.43 6.51 -17.02
N LYS A 51 -0.40 6.68 -17.88
CA LYS A 51 0.36 5.57 -18.45
C LYS A 51 1.87 5.78 -18.30
N VAL A 52 2.60 4.68 -18.16
CA VAL A 52 4.07 4.64 -18.12
C VAL A 52 4.57 3.54 -19.06
N SER A 53 5.85 3.56 -19.43
CA SER A 53 6.40 2.42 -20.16
C SER A 53 6.46 1.18 -19.26
N ALA A 54 6.34 -0.01 -19.85
CA ALA A 54 6.50 -1.27 -19.14
C ALA A 54 7.85 -1.34 -18.38
N VAL A 55 8.92 -0.79 -18.96
CA VAL A 55 10.24 -0.68 -18.33
C VAL A 55 10.18 0.13 -17.03
N ILE A 56 9.54 1.31 -17.03
CA ILE A 56 9.42 2.13 -15.81
C ILE A 56 8.58 1.40 -14.76
N ARG A 57 7.48 0.76 -15.16
CA ARG A 57 6.64 -0.04 -14.25
C ARG A 57 7.50 -1.11 -13.56
N ASP A 58 8.27 -1.86 -14.33
CA ASP A 58 9.06 -3.00 -13.82
C ASP A 58 10.23 -2.54 -12.95
N SER A 59 10.95 -1.48 -13.34
CA SER A 59 12.02 -0.90 -12.52
C SER A 59 11.49 -0.35 -11.19
N VAL A 60 10.34 0.33 -11.19
CA VAL A 60 9.71 0.82 -9.95
C VAL A 60 9.21 -0.34 -9.09
N ALA A 61 8.61 -1.36 -9.69
CA ALA A 61 8.16 -2.55 -8.97
C ALA A 61 9.32 -3.29 -8.30
N GLN A 62 10.46 -3.39 -9.01
CA GLN A 62 11.67 -3.98 -8.48
C GLN A 62 12.24 -3.18 -7.31
N LEU A 63 12.45 -1.86 -7.49
CA LEU A 63 12.95 -0.99 -6.43
C LEU A 63 12.04 -1.01 -5.19
N TYR A 64 10.72 -1.02 -5.39
CA TYR A 64 9.76 -1.11 -4.29
C TYR A 64 9.95 -2.40 -3.48
N ARG A 65 10.05 -3.56 -4.15
CA ARG A 65 10.26 -4.85 -3.48
C ARG A 65 11.58 -4.88 -2.72
N GLU A 66 12.67 -4.41 -3.34
CA GLU A 66 13.99 -4.37 -2.70
C GLU A 66 14.00 -3.54 -1.42
N LEU A 67 13.35 -2.38 -1.41
CA LEU A 67 13.28 -1.50 -0.24
C LEU A 67 12.29 -2.01 0.83
N GLU A 68 11.20 -2.67 0.40
CA GLU A 68 10.24 -3.31 1.29
C GLU A 68 10.86 -4.52 2.00
N ASP A 69 11.59 -5.39 1.29
CA ASP A 69 12.27 -6.56 1.86
C ASP A 69 13.34 -6.18 2.88
N GLN A 70 13.94 -4.99 2.76
CA GLN A 70 14.93 -4.48 3.70
C GLN A 70 14.32 -3.87 4.98
N ASP A 71 12.99 -3.76 5.06
CA ASP A 71 12.24 -3.09 6.13
C ASP A 71 12.82 -1.69 6.49
N GLN A 72 13.39 -1.00 5.50
CA GLN A 72 14.08 0.26 5.69
C GLN A 72 13.11 1.44 5.62
N VAL A 73 13.15 2.27 6.65
CA VAL A 73 12.55 3.61 6.61
C VAL A 73 13.49 4.52 5.84
N GLY A 74 12.95 5.31 4.92
CA GLY A 74 13.74 6.26 4.15
C GLY A 74 14.36 7.34 5.04
N PRO A 75 15.50 7.94 4.63
CA PRO A 75 16.37 8.73 5.50
C PRO A 75 15.83 10.12 5.88
N SER A 76 14.59 10.47 5.51
CA SER A 76 14.09 11.83 5.62
C SER A 76 12.71 11.90 6.25
N ASP A 77 12.68 12.22 7.55
CA ASP A 77 11.44 12.49 8.29
C ASP A 77 10.63 13.64 7.67
N LEU A 78 11.30 14.67 7.16
CA LEU A 78 10.65 15.77 6.45
C LEU A 78 9.92 15.30 5.18
N ALA A 79 10.52 14.38 4.41
CA ALA A 79 9.86 13.80 3.25
C ALA A 79 8.65 12.96 3.68
N ARG A 80 8.83 12.11 4.70
CA ARG A 80 7.78 11.29 5.28
C ARG A 80 6.57 12.14 5.68
N GLU A 81 6.79 13.17 6.49
CA GLU A 81 5.72 14.06 6.97
C GLU A 81 5.05 14.81 5.83
N ARG A 82 5.84 15.36 4.90
CA ARG A 82 5.31 16.07 3.73
C ARG A 82 4.39 15.19 2.89
N TYR A 83 4.82 13.99 2.54
CA TYR A 83 4.05 13.14 1.63
C TYR A 83 2.86 12.46 2.33
N ARG A 84 2.97 12.17 3.63
CA ARG A 84 1.80 11.84 4.43
C ARG A 84 0.82 13.02 4.45
N GLY A 85 1.26 14.25 4.70
CA GLY A 85 0.42 15.44 4.63
C GLY A 85 -0.31 15.65 3.30
N LEU A 86 0.25 15.17 2.19
CA LEU A 86 -0.38 15.19 0.86
C LEU A 86 -1.43 14.10 0.64
N GLY A 87 -1.74 13.29 1.65
CA GLY A 87 -2.72 12.21 1.55
C GLY A 87 -2.20 10.93 0.91
N TYR A 88 -0.88 10.81 0.68
CA TYR A 88 -0.32 9.57 0.14
C TYR A 88 -0.34 8.47 1.20
N LEU A 89 -0.44 7.24 0.71
CA LEU A 89 -0.67 6.05 1.54
C LEU A 89 0.60 5.22 1.67
N PRO A 90 0.93 4.72 2.88
CA PRO A 90 2.13 3.92 3.13
C PRO A 90 2.07 2.52 2.52
N PRO A 91 3.24 1.83 2.40
CA PRO A 91 3.34 0.46 1.90
C PRO A 91 2.32 -0.48 2.52
N MET A 92 2.19 -0.45 3.85
CA MET A 92 1.31 -1.32 4.62
C MET A 92 -0.20 -1.18 4.30
N TRP A 93 -0.61 -0.16 3.54
CA TRP A 93 -1.99 0.03 3.11
C TRP A 93 -2.28 -0.62 1.75
N TRP A 94 -1.23 -0.98 1.02
CA TRP A 94 -1.34 -1.70 -0.24
C TRP A 94 -0.89 -3.13 -0.06
N ASP A 95 -1.43 -4.01 -0.89
CA ASP A 95 -0.97 -5.38 -0.96
C ASP A 95 -0.27 -5.60 -2.28
N SER A 96 0.91 -6.21 -2.20
CA SER A 96 1.85 -6.34 -3.30
C SER A 96 1.30 -7.13 -4.49
N ASP A 97 0.33 -8.03 -4.29
CA ASP A 97 -0.28 -8.82 -5.36
C ASP A 97 -1.31 -8.02 -6.19
N ILE A 98 -1.85 -6.93 -5.63
CA ILE A 98 -3.01 -6.21 -6.20
C ILE A 98 -2.83 -4.71 -6.33
N ILE A 99 -1.68 -4.20 -5.89
CA ILE A 99 -1.35 -2.77 -5.96
C ILE A 99 -1.46 -2.21 -7.39
N ASP A 100 -1.34 -3.08 -8.41
CA ASP A 100 -1.51 -2.76 -9.83
C ASP A 100 -2.98 -2.70 -10.29
N ASP A 101 -3.94 -3.28 -9.56
CA ASP A 101 -5.35 -3.26 -9.92
C ASP A 101 -5.97 -1.89 -9.61
N PRO A 102 -6.46 -1.14 -10.61
CA PRO A 102 -7.10 0.16 -10.39
C PRO A 102 -8.27 0.13 -9.41
N SER A 103 -8.97 -0.99 -9.32
CA SER A 103 -10.11 -1.19 -8.42
C SER A 103 -9.71 -1.54 -6.98
N ALA A 104 -8.44 -1.82 -6.70
CA ALA A 104 -7.98 -2.15 -5.35
C ALA A 104 -8.21 -1.00 -4.36
N GLU A 105 -8.81 -1.32 -3.22
CA GLU A 105 -9.03 -0.41 -2.10
C GLU A 105 -7.92 -0.55 -1.04
N PRO A 106 -7.45 0.55 -0.42
CA PRO A 106 -6.41 0.49 0.61
C PRO A 106 -6.90 -0.23 1.88
N ALA A 107 -5.97 -0.83 2.62
CA ALA A 107 -6.26 -1.57 3.87
C ALA A 107 -6.58 -0.64 5.06
N GLY A 108 -6.22 0.63 4.99
CA GLY A 108 -6.39 1.59 6.09
C GLY A 108 -7.15 2.85 5.70
N VAL A 109 -7.49 3.64 6.72
CA VAL A 109 -7.98 5.00 6.58
C VAL A 109 -7.20 5.92 7.50
N ARG A 110 -7.17 7.21 7.16
CA ARG A 110 -6.53 8.22 8.01
C ARG A 110 -7.58 8.86 8.89
N VAL A 111 -7.39 8.79 10.21
CA VAL A 111 -8.34 9.36 11.18
C VAL A 111 -7.63 10.34 12.09
N TYR A 112 -8.38 11.36 12.53
CA TYR A 112 -7.92 12.18 13.63
C TYR A 112 -8.28 11.51 14.95
N THR A 113 -7.27 11.16 15.75
CA THR A 113 -7.46 10.63 17.10
C THR A 113 -7.09 11.68 18.16
N LYS A 114 -7.68 11.56 19.35
CA LYS A 114 -7.28 12.35 20.52
C LYS A 114 -6.28 11.54 21.34
N ILE A 115 -5.05 12.03 21.42
CA ILE A 115 -4.02 11.45 22.31
C ILE A 115 -3.83 12.35 23.53
N ARG A 116 -3.67 11.74 24.69
CA ARG A 116 -3.26 12.42 25.92
C ARG A 116 -1.74 12.55 25.91
N VAL A 117 -1.26 13.77 26.05
CA VAL A 117 0.17 14.10 26.12
C VAL A 117 0.42 14.76 27.47
N GLU A 118 1.42 14.29 28.20
CA GLU A 118 1.91 14.96 29.40
C GLU A 118 3.02 15.92 29.00
N ASP A 119 2.95 17.17 29.44
CA ASP A 119 4.08 18.09 29.31
C ASP A 119 5.15 17.79 30.37
N GLY A 120 6.32 18.42 30.25
CA GLY A 120 7.44 18.23 31.18
C GLY A 120 7.16 18.69 32.62
N GLN A 121 5.96 19.22 32.90
CA GLN A 121 5.50 19.61 34.23
C GLN A 121 4.37 18.68 34.74
N GLY A 122 4.07 17.58 34.02
CA GLY A 122 3.03 16.62 34.38
C GLY A 122 1.60 17.08 34.06
N VAL A 123 1.42 18.18 33.33
CA VAL A 123 0.08 18.65 32.94
C VAL A 123 -0.37 17.90 31.70
N SER A 124 -1.50 17.20 31.81
CA SER A 124 -2.10 16.47 30.70
C SER A 124 -2.85 17.39 29.75
N ARG A 125 -2.53 17.31 28.46
CA ARG A 125 -3.27 17.98 27.38
C ARG A 125 -3.75 16.94 26.35
N TYR A 126 -4.91 17.19 25.77
CA TYR A 126 -5.41 16.40 24.65
C TYR A 126 -4.99 17.04 23.34
N CYS A 127 -4.22 16.31 22.54
CA CYS A 127 -3.81 16.73 21.20
C CYS A 127 -4.60 15.93 20.16
N ARG A 128 -5.08 16.60 19.11
CA ARG A 128 -5.69 15.93 17.97
C ARG A 128 -4.59 15.62 16.97
N VAL A 129 -4.28 14.34 16.78
CA VAL A 129 -3.23 13.88 15.88
C VAL A 129 -3.82 13.04 14.78
N LEU A 130 -3.33 13.27 13.56
CA LEU A 130 -3.70 12.50 12.40
C LEU A 130 -2.89 11.20 12.42
N VAL A 131 -3.59 10.07 12.52
CA VAL A 131 -2.97 8.74 12.61
C VAL A 131 -3.41 7.88 11.44
N ASP A 132 -2.46 7.09 10.96
CA ASP A 132 -2.70 6.06 9.97
C ASP A 132 -3.25 4.81 10.68
N VAL A 133 -4.51 4.44 10.44
CA VAL A 133 -5.15 3.29 11.06
C VAL A 133 -5.48 2.26 9.99
N VAL A 134 -4.90 1.07 10.11
CA VAL A 134 -5.40 -0.10 9.39
C VAL A 134 -6.73 -0.46 10.03
N THR A 135 -7.83 -0.12 9.36
CA THR A 135 -9.19 -0.31 9.89
C THR A 135 -9.62 -1.76 9.85
N GLU A 136 -9.04 -2.51 8.93
CA GLU A 136 -9.33 -3.93 8.72
C GLU A 136 -8.14 -4.56 8.01
N THR A 137 -7.60 -5.66 8.56
CA THR A 137 -6.63 -6.47 7.83
C THR A 137 -7.30 -7.08 6.59
N ARG A 138 -6.52 -7.47 5.57
CA ARG A 138 -7.09 -8.11 4.38
C ARG A 138 -7.92 -9.36 4.71
N ALA A 139 -7.48 -10.14 5.70
CA ALA A 139 -8.17 -11.34 6.14
C ALA A 139 -9.52 -11.00 6.80
N GLU A 140 -9.55 -9.99 7.66
CA GLU A 140 -10.79 -9.51 8.27
C GLU A 140 -11.76 -8.97 7.21
N ARG A 141 -11.25 -8.30 6.18
CA ARG A 141 -12.06 -7.76 5.08
C ARG A 141 -12.70 -8.84 4.24
N VAL A 142 -11.91 -9.84 3.85
CA VAL A 142 -12.42 -11.05 3.18
C VAL A 142 -13.49 -11.74 4.03
N ALA A 143 -13.22 -11.94 5.33
CA ALA A 143 -14.17 -12.57 6.24
C ALA A 143 -15.45 -11.75 6.47
N ARG A 144 -15.35 -10.41 6.54
CA ARG A 144 -16.52 -9.54 6.66
C ARG A 144 -17.37 -9.62 5.40
N MET A 145 -16.78 -9.48 4.21
CA MET A 145 -17.52 -9.55 2.95
C MET A 145 -18.16 -10.92 2.71
N HIS A 146 -17.45 -12.01 3.07
CA HIS A 146 -18.00 -13.36 3.02
C HIS A 146 -19.16 -13.56 4.01
N ARG A 147 -19.04 -13.03 5.25
CA ARG A 147 -20.16 -13.04 6.22
C ARG A 147 -21.37 -12.23 5.76
N LEU A 148 -21.15 -11.18 4.97
CA LEU A 148 -22.22 -10.38 4.35
C LEU A 148 -22.85 -11.07 3.12
N GLY A 149 -22.44 -12.30 2.79
CA GLY A 149 -23.04 -13.10 1.73
C GLY A 149 -22.47 -12.85 0.33
N LEU A 150 -21.38 -12.08 0.20
CA LEU A 150 -20.73 -11.92 -1.09
C LEU A 150 -20.02 -13.23 -1.48
N SER A 151 -20.18 -13.64 -2.73
CA SER A 151 -19.46 -14.78 -3.29
C SER A 151 -17.95 -14.49 -3.38
N VAL A 152 -17.14 -15.56 -3.41
CA VAL A 152 -15.68 -15.46 -3.57
C VAL A 152 -15.28 -14.55 -4.73
N ASP A 153 -15.99 -14.65 -5.86
CA ASP A 153 -15.67 -13.87 -7.06
C ASP A 153 -16.07 -12.39 -6.91
N GLN A 154 -17.20 -12.11 -6.25
CA GLN A 154 -17.59 -10.73 -5.92
C GLN A 154 -16.62 -10.09 -4.92
N ILE A 155 -16.16 -10.85 -3.93
CA ILE A 155 -15.14 -10.39 -2.96
C ILE A 155 -13.83 -10.11 -3.69
N ALA A 156 -13.43 -11.02 -4.59
CA ALA A 156 -12.22 -10.88 -5.39
C ALA A 156 -12.26 -9.58 -6.21
N VAL A 157 -13.33 -9.37 -6.98
CA VAL A 157 -13.54 -8.14 -7.75
C VAL A 157 -13.57 -6.90 -6.85
N ARG A 158 -14.26 -6.95 -5.71
CA ARG A 158 -14.48 -5.78 -4.85
C ARG A 158 -13.23 -5.32 -4.10
N ILE A 159 -12.35 -6.26 -3.74
CA ILE A 159 -11.08 -5.93 -3.07
C ILE A 159 -9.95 -5.76 -4.12
N GLY A 160 -10.22 -5.98 -5.40
CA GLY A 160 -9.22 -5.95 -6.48
C GLY A 160 -8.23 -7.11 -6.41
N THR A 161 -8.64 -8.27 -5.94
CA THR A 161 -7.79 -9.46 -5.76
C THR A 161 -8.23 -10.64 -6.61
N ARG A 162 -7.43 -11.71 -6.62
CA ARG A 162 -7.75 -12.95 -7.35
C ARG A 162 -8.59 -13.87 -6.47
N ALA A 163 -9.56 -14.59 -7.05
CA ALA A 163 -10.38 -15.57 -6.33
C ALA A 163 -9.56 -16.60 -5.53
N ARG A 164 -8.36 -16.98 -6.02
CA ARG A 164 -7.43 -17.87 -5.28
C ARG A 164 -7.00 -17.30 -3.93
N TYR A 165 -6.75 -16.00 -3.84
CA TYR A 165 -6.35 -15.33 -2.61
C TYR A 165 -7.50 -15.39 -1.60
N VAL A 166 -8.70 -15.02 -2.05
CA VAL A 166 -9.93 -15.06 -1.23
C VAL A 166 -10.19 -16.47 -0.69
N ARG A 167 -10.12 -17.49 -1.54
CA ARG A 167 -10.28 -18.90 -1.12
C ARG A 167 -9.26 -19.30 -0.07
N ARG A 168 -7.96 -19.03 -0.31
CA ARG A 168 -6.89 -19.37 0.63
C ARG A 168 -7.11 -18.71 1.98
N THR A 169 -7.40 -17.41 1.99
CA THR A 169 -7.63 -16.65 3.21
C THR A 169 -8.85 -17.14 3.98
N LEU A 170 -9.96 -17.49 3.31
CA LEU A 170 -11.12 -18.08 3.98
C LEU A 170 -10.80 -19.44 4.62
N VAL A 171 -10.01 -20.28 3.95
CA VAL A 171 -9.54 -21.56 4.51
C VAL A 171 -8.63 -21.35 5.72
N GLU A 172 -7.66 -20.44 5.63
CA GLU A 172 -6.74 -20.12 6.73
C GLU A 172 -7.50 -19.60 7.96
N LEU A 173 -8.52 -18.76 7.75
CA LEU A 173 -9.38 -18.24 8.82
C LEU A 173 -10.28 -19.31 9.43
N ASP A 174 -10.82 -20.22 8.64
CA ASP A 174 -11.61 -21.35 9.13
C ASP A 174 -10.76 -22.31 9.97
N VAL A 175 -9.55 -22.66 9.51
CA VAL A 175 -8.58 -23.45 10.27
C VAL A 175 -8.21 -22.76 11.59
N ALA A 176 -7.98 -21.45 11.56
CA ALA A 176 -7.68 -20.68 12.76
C ALA A 176 -8.86 -20.64 13.75
N HIS A 177 -10.10 -20.57 13.26
CA HIS A 177 -11.30 -20.60 14.09
C HIS A 177 -11.49 -21.96 14.76
N ARG A 178 -11.37 -23.07 14.02
CA ARG A 178 -11.48 -24.44 14.57
C ARG A 178 -10.44 -24.74 15.65
N ARG A 179 -9.21 -24.24 15.49
CA ARG A 179 -8.15 -24.38 16.50
C ARG A 179 -8.45 -23.66 17.82
N ARG A 180 -9.19 -22.54 17.78
CA ARG A 180 -9.58 -21.78 18.98
C ARG A 180 -10.83 -22.36 19.66
N SER A 181 -11.69 -23.04 18.91
CA SER A 181 -12.94 -23.63 19.42
C SER A 181 -12.79 -25.06 19.97
N CYS A 182 -11.61 -25.69 19.85
CA CYS A 182 -11.32 -26.95 20.53
C CYS A 182 -10.99 -26.68 22.00
N PRO A 183 -11.78 -27.18 22.97
CA PRO A 183 -11.40 -27.09 24.38
C PRO A 183 -10.17 -27.96 24.63
N ARG A 184 -9.28 -27.47 25.50
CA ARG A 184 -8.08 -28.18 25.96
C ARG A 184 -8.44 -29.32 26.89
#